data_AF-A0A6I2JXV3-F1
#
_entry.id   AF-A0A6I2JXV3-F1
#
_cell.length_a   1.000
_cell.length_b   1.000
_cell.length_c   1.000
_cell.angle_alpha   90.00
_cell.angle_beta   90.00
_cell.angle_gamma   90.00
#
_symmetry.space_group_name_H-M   'P 1'
#
loop_
_entity.id
_entity.type
_entity.pdbx_description
1 polymer ?
#
loop_
_entity_poly.entity_id
_entity_poly.type
_entity_poly.pdbx_seq_one_letter_code
_entity_poly.pdbx_strand_id
1 'polypeptide(L)'
;MFADIIKKTKIKAWSKYLPELTNENKKTVDPYDYYSVFFRDINDNRYRLDGVIKNAEDVECYVLLLDRKTNKTLKVNLITLTEMKSEIIHYRKNSASTYTSISQFCLDYHTKVLYIKLLLSESKGSLLSLFISDTTNFSHDRYAILKLLLEEHIRLKPSRDSRGFTEDDILSVIYGRLWHKNILKEEYRVKLRLLLESLIITNDLCLSEGFYYIQSKSVNTVVGYETASSLQERQLKIQKNLYRFIIVLTALLVIVVLVLLALAGIVNLQVLWTKILEVKPIRFLLKFI
;
A
#
# COMPACT_ATOMS: atom_id res chain seq x y z
N MET A 1 -1.30 9.12 31.55
CA MET A 1 -0.06 9.93 31.41
C MET A 1 0.36 10.11 29.95
N PHE A 2 0.81 9.08 29.21
CA PHE A 2 1.21 9.26 27.79
C PHE A 2 0.05 9.66 26.86
N ALA A 3 -1.13 9.07 27.04
CA ALA A 3 -2.32 9.40 26.24
C ALA A 3 -2.75 10.88 26.41
N ASP A 4 -2.67 11.40 27.64
CA ASP A 4 -3.04 12.79 27.95
C ASP A 4 -2.07 13.79 27.33
N ILE A 5 -0.78 13.46 27.31
CA ILE A 5 0.27 14.27 26.65
C ILE A 5 0.03 14.30 25.14
N ILE A 6 -0.31 13.15 24.53
CA ILE A 6 -0.63 13.07 23.09
C ILE A 6 -1.89 13.89 22.78
N LYS A 7 -2.93 13.80 23.61
CA LYS A 7 -4.17 14.57 23.42
C LYS A 7 -3.90 16.08 23.52
N LYS A 8 -3.14 16.52 24.53
CA LYS A 8 -2.78 17.94 24.72
C LYS A 8 -1.92 18.48 23.57
N THR A 9 -0.96 17.71 23.07
CA THR A 9 -0.15 18.12 21.92
C THR A 9 -0.96 18.21 20.64
N LYS A 10 -1.90 17.29 20.41
CA LYS A 10 -2.85 17.37 19.28
C LYS A 10 -3.76 18.60 19.36
N ILE A 11 -4.31 18.91 20.53
CA ILE A 11 -5.15 20.12 20.73
C ILE A 11 -4.34 21.37 20.39
N LYS A 12 -3.10 21.47 20.90
CA LYS A 12 -2.21 22.60 20.63
C LYS A 12 -1.83 22.70 19.15
N ALA A 13 -1.65 21.58 18.48
CA ALA A 13 -1.40 21.55 17.04
C ALA A 13 -2.62 22.06 16.26
N TRP A 14 -3.81 21.54 16.54
CA TRP A 14 -5.04 22.01 15.91
C TRP A 14 -5.25 23.50 16.14
N SER A 15 -5.17 24.00 17.39
CA SER A 15 -5.38 25.42 17.67
C SER A 15 -4.40 26.33 16.93
N LYS A 16 -3.15 25.87 16.72
CA LYS A 16 -2.11 26.62 16.00
C LYS A 16 -2.35 26.66 14.49
N TYR A 17 -2.71 25.54 13.87
CA TYR A 17 -2.80 25.42 12.40
C TYR A 17 -4.22 25.57 11.83
N LEU A 18 -5.25 25.53 12.66
CA LEU A 18 -6.64 25.77 12.25
C LEU A 18 -6.81 27.03 11.38
N PRO A 19 -6.22 28.20 11.72
CA PRO A 19 -6.37 29.41 10.90
C PRO A 19 -5.82 29.27 9.47
N GLU A 20 -4.71 28.54 9.32
CA GLU A 20 -4.12 28.23 8.01
C GLU A 20 -4.99 27.23 7.22
N LEU A 21 -5.63 26.30 7.92
CA LEU A 21 -6.48 25.28 7.31
C LEU A 21 -7.88 25.79 6.92
N THR A 22 -8.35 26.89 7.51
CA THR A 22 -9.65 27.51 7.22
C THR A 22 -9.60 28.73 6.32
N ASN A 23 -8.43 29.10 5.80
CA ASN A 23 -8.26 30.27 4.92
C ASN A 23 -8.80 31.58 5.54
N GLU A 24 -8.63 31.81 6.85
CA GLU A 24 -8.90 33.14 7.44
C GLU A 24 -8.02 34.24 6.82
N ASN A 25 -6.94 33.86 6.12
CA ASN A 25 -6.16 34.74 5.24
C ASN A 25 -6.56 34.54 3.76
N LYS A 26 -7.61 35.26 3.32
CA LYS A 26 -7.96 35.47 1.90
C LYS A 26 -6.87 36.25 1.14
N LYS A 27 -5.64 35.73 1.06
CA LYS A 27 -4.52 36.28 0.28
C LYS A 27 -3.67 35.23 -0.41
N THR A 28 -4.14 33.99 -0.57
CA THR A 28 -3.55 33.11 -1.58
C THR A 28 -4.12 33.52 -2.94
N VAL A 29 -3.28 34.21 -3.72
CA VAL A 29 -3.54 34.67 -5.10
C VAL A 29 -3.79 33.48 -6.06
N ASP A 30 -3.47 32.26 -5.63
CA ASP A 30 -3.63 31.03 -6.41
C ASP A 30 -4.92 30.27 -5.98
N PRO A 31 -5.96 30.19 -6.84
CA PRO A 31 -7.18 29.43 -6.55
C PRO A 31 -6.93 27.92 -6.44
N TYR A 32 -5.76 27.44 -6.86
CA TYR A 32 -5.39 26.04 -6.80
C TYR A 32 -4.60 25.67 -5.54
N ASP A 33 -4.26 26.62 -4.67
CA ASP A 33 -3.52 26.39 -3.42
C ASP A 33 -4.43 26.59 -2.20
N TYR A 34 -5.05 25.50 -1.74
CA TYR A 34 -5.96 25.54 -0.59
C TYR A 34 -6.02 24.22 0.18
N TYR A 35 -6.46 24.29 1.43
CA TYR A 35 -6.67 23.12 2.27
C TYR A 35 -8.15 22.74 2.35
N SER A 36 -8.42 21.44 2.43
CA SER A 36 -9.71 20.92 2.87
C SER A 36 -9.49 19.92 3.98
N VAL A 37 -10.24 20.08 5.07
CA VAL A 37 -10.12 19.22 6.24
C VAL A 37 -11.42 18.46 6.44
N PHE A 38 -11.29 17.15 6.62
CA PHE A 38 -12.38 16.22 6.81
C PHE A 38 -12.22 15.50 8.14
N PHE A 39 -13.35 15.21 8.78
CA PHE A 39 -13.41 14.46 10.02
C PHE A 39 -14.40 13.31 9.88
N ARG A 40 -14.12 12.22 10.59
CA ARG A 40 -15.00 11.07 10.70
C ARG A 40 -15.12 10.64 12.15
N ASP A 41 -16.36 10.58 12.63
CA ASP A 41 -16.69 10.14 13.98
C ASP A 41 -16.78 8.60 14.09
N ILE A 42 -16.81 8.09 15.32
CA ILE A 42 -17.02 6.68 15.69
C ILE A 42 -18.30 6.13 15.04
N ASN A 43 -19.34 6.96 14.91
CA ASN A 43 -20.61 6.60 14.29
C ASN A 43 -20.62 6.62 12.75
N ASP A 44 -19.45 6.75 12.11
CA ASP A 44 -19.33 6.89 10.64
C ASP A 44 -20.05 8.13 10.08
N ASN A 45 -20.18 9.17 10.88
CA ASN A 45 -20.62 10.49 10.40
C ASN A 45 -19.41 11.26 9.91
N ARG A 46 -19.58 11.96 8.78
CA ARG A 46 -18.51 12.64 8.05
C ARG A 46 -18.77 14.12 8.05
N TYR A 47 -17.71 14.86 8.36
CA TYR A 47 -17.77 16.30 8.51
C TYR A 47 -16.69 16.95 7.68
N ARG A 48 -16.99 18.13 7.14
CA ARG A 48 -16.00 19.02 6.53
C ARG A 48 -15.82 20.23 7.43
N LEU A 49 -14.58 20.66 7.61
CA LEU A 49 -14.26 21.92 8.27
C LEU A 49 -14.78 23.09 7.44
N ASP A 50 -15.65 23.91 8.05
CA ASP A 50 -16.27 25.06 7.40
C ASP A 50 -15.72 26.39 7.96
N GLY A 51 -15.39 26.42 9.25
CA GLY A 51 -14.82 27.61 9.88
C GLY A 51 -14.38 27.40 11.32
N VAL A 52 -13.80 28.45 11.90
CA VAL A 52 -13.37 28.49 13.30
C VAL A 52 -14.07 29.64 13.99
N ILE A 53 -14.58 29.41 15.19
CA ILE A 53 -15.08 30.47 16.06
C ILE A 53 -14.08 30.61 17.20
N LYS A 54 -13.31 31.71 17.18
CA LYS A 54 -12.50 32.14 18.32
C LYS A 54 -13.28 33.19 19.09
N ASN A 55 -13.76 32.83 20.28
CA ASN A 55 -14.20 33.84 21.24
C ASN A 55 -12.95 34.44 21.88
N ALA A 56 -12.86 35.77 21.90
CA ALA A 56 -11.74 36.49 22.50
C ALA A 56 -11.66 36.30 24.03
N GLU A 57 -12.74 35.83 24.65
CA GLU A 57 -12.89 35.69 26.11
C GLU A 57 -12.86 34.22 26.59
N ASP A 58 -13.02 33.24 25.69
CA ASP A 58 -13.00 31.81 26.04
C ASP A 58 -11.71 31.14 25.56
N VAL A 59 -11.07 30.39 26.47
CA VAL A 59 -9.94 29.50 26.17
C VAL A 59 -10.35 28.35 25.22
N GLU A 60 -11.66 28.14 25.03
CA GLU A 60 -12.23 27.09 24.21
C GLU A 60 -12.45 27.56 22.76
N CYS A 61 -11.58 27.11 21.86
CA CYS A 61 -11.82 27.28 20.43
C CYS A 61 -12.89 26.28 19.96
N TYR A 62 -13.92 26.79 19.30
CA TYR A 62 -14.95 25.99 18.66
C TYR A 62 -14.72 25.93 17.15
N VAL A 63 -15.09 24.79 16.57
CA VAL A 63 -14.95 24.54 15.14
C VAL A 63 -16.31 24.27 14.54
N LEU A 64 -16.54 24.86 13.37
CA LEU A 64 -17.73 24.64 12.57
C LEU A 64 -17.49 23.47 11.62
N LEU A 65 -18.28 22.42 11.82
CA LEU A 65 -18.24 21.20 11.04
C LEU A 65 -19.51 21.08 10.21
N LEU A 66 -19.38 21.09 8.90
CA LEU A 66 -20.47 20.79 7.98
C LEU A 66 -20.67 19.28 7.89
N ASP A 67 -21.80 18.78 8.38
CA ASP A 67 -22.21 17.38 8.17
C ASP A 67 -22.53 17.14 6.70
N ARG A 68 -21.82 16.21 6.06
CA ARG A 68 -22.03 15.91 4.63
C ARG A 68 -23.35 15.23 4.30
N LYS A 69 -24.00 14.54 5.25
CA LYS A 69 -25.29 13.88 5.02
C LYS A 69 -26.43 14.88 5.12
N THR A 70 -26.39 15.74 6.13
CA THR A 70 -27.50 16.65 6.46
C THR A 70 -27.28 18.07 5.96
N ASN A 71 -26.07 18.40 5.48
CA ASN A 71 -25.63 19.76 5.14
C ASN A 71 -25.84 20.77 6.28
N LYS A 72 -25.88 20.31 7.53
CA LYS A 72 -26.02 21.16 8.71
C LYS A 72 -24.66 21.44 9.32
N THR A 73 -24.44 22.68 9.72
CA THR A 73 -23.24 23.09 10.43
C THR A 73 -23.39 22.81 11.92
N LEU A 74 -22.43 22.09 12.48
CA LEU A 74 -22.36 21.72 13.89
C LEU A 74 -21.20 22.47 14.55
N LYS A 75 -21.46 23.05 15.72
CA LYS A 75 -20.43 23.66 16.57
C LYS A 75 -19.83 22.58 17.46
N VAL A 76 -18.55 22.29 17.29
CA VAL A 76 -17.84 21.21 18.00
C VAL A 76 -16.62 21.76 18.72
N ASN A 77 -16.37 21.27 19.95
CA ASN A 77 -15.20 21.64 20.73
C ASN A 77 -13.93 20.93 20.19
N LEU A 78 -12.78 21.62 20.24
CA LEU A 78 -11.46 21.06 19.89
C LEU A 78 -11.14 19.71 20.56
N ILE A 79 -11.60 19.50 21.79
CA ILE A 79 -11.35 18.25 22.53
C ILE A 79 -11.99 17.08 21.79
N THR A 80 -13.25 17.22 21.35
CA THR A 80 -13.98 16.19 20.61
C THR A 80 -13.36 15.93 19.24
N LEU A 81 -12.74 16.93 18.60
CA LEU A 81 -12.02 16.73 17.33
C LEU A 81 -10.83 15.78 17.46
N THR A 82 -10.20 15.68 18.64
CA THR A 82 -9.05 14.78 18.83
C THR A 82 -9.44 13.30 18.86
N GLU A 83 -10.72 13.01 19.12
CA GLU A 83 -11.29 11.68 19.15
C GLU A 83 -11.76 11.23 17.75
N MET A 84 -11.99 12.19 16.85
CA MET A 84 -12.34 11.93 15.46
C MET A 84 -11.12 11.58 14.61
N LYS A 85 -11.34 10.75 13.57
CA LYS A 85 -10.34 10.53 12.52
C LYS A 85 -10.32 11.73 11.59
N SER A 86 -9.17 12.39 11.47
CA SER A 86 -8.99 13.57 10.63
C SER A 86 -8.29 13.23 9.31
N GLU A 87 -8.61 13.94 8.25
CA GLU A 87 -7.87 13.92 6.99
C GLU A 87 -7.74 15.34 6.46
N ILE A 88 -6.51 15.79 6.22
CA ILE A 88 -6.21 17.11 5.66
C ILE A 88 -5.73 16.90 4.24
N ILE A 89 -6.36 17.54 3.27
CA ILE A 89 -5.95 17.52 1.87
C ILE A 89 -5.45 18.92 1.50
N HIS A 90 -4.19 19.00 1.09
CA HIS A 90 -3.61 20.20 0.50
C HIS A 90 -3.70 20.10 -1.00
N TYR A 91 -4.58 20.88 -1.62
CA TYR A 91 -4.67 20.99 -3.08
C TYR A 91 -3.63 21.99 -3.57
N ARG A 92 -2.96 21.62 -4.67
CA ARG A 92 -2.03 22.45 -5.44
C ARG A 92 -2.39 22.29 -6.92
N LYS A 93 -1.88 23.18 -7.76
CA LYS A 93 -2.15 23.22 -9.22
C LYS A 93 -2.13 21.85 -9.92
N ASN A 94 -1.16 21.00 -9.61
CA ASN A 94 -0.98 19.70 -10.30
C ASN A 94 -0.98 18.48 -9.35
N SER A 95 -1.13 18.69 -8.04
CA SER A 95 -1.04 17.61 -7.06
C SER A 95 -1.87 17.92 -5.83
N ALA A 96 -2.17 16.89 -5.03
CA ALA A 96 -2.75 17.11 -3.71
C ALA A 96 -2.12 16.17 -2.70
N SER A 97 -1.64 16.74 -1.61
CA SER A 97 -1.01 15.99 -0.52
C SER A 97 -2.06 15.67 0.54
N THR A 98 -2.15 14.41 0.92
CA THR A 98 -3.13 13.94 1.91
C THR A 98 -2.42 13.57 3.21
N TYR A 99 -2.87 14.16 4.30
CA TYR A 99 -2.35 13.92 5.65
C TYR A 99 -3.44 13.25 6.49
N THR A 100 -3.10 12.10 7.08
CA THR A 100 -4.03 11.28 7.88
C THR A 100 -4.19 11.78 9.32
N SER A 101 -3.41 12.78 9.72
CA SER A 101 -3.47 13.39 11.04
C SER A 101 -2.88 14.79 11.03
N ILE A 102 -3.30 15.61 12.00
CA ILE A 102 -2.68 16.92 12.24
C ILE A 102 -1.19 16.79 12.53
N SER A 103 -0.76 15.74 13.23
CA SER A 103 0.65 15.50 13.53
C SER A 103 1.48 15.28 12.26
N GLN A 104 0.96 14.49 11.31
CA GLN A 104 1.60 14.28 10.01
C GLN A 104 1.69 15.60 9.21
N PHE A 105 0.64 16.41 9.25
CA PHE A 105 0.65 17.75 8.66
C PHE A 105 1.70 18.66 9.31
N CYS A 106 1.76 18.73 10.64
CA CYS A 106 2.75 19.55 11.34
C CYS A 106 4.20 19.16 11.00
N LEU A 107 4.49 17.86 10.94
CA LEU A 107 5.81 17.37 10.56
C LEU A 107 6.16 17.81 9.15
N ASP A 108 5.27 17.63 8.18
CA ASP A 108 5.56 18.03 6.79
C ASP A 108 5.60 19.55 6.61
N TYR A 109 4.73 20.29 7.29
CA TYR A 109 4.73 21.75 7.26
C TYR A 109 6.10 22.33 7.66
N HIS A 110 6.76 21.72 8.65
CA HIS A 110 8.07 22.15 9.12
C HIS A 110 9.25 21.54 8.34
N THR A 111 9.19 20.24 8.05
CA THR A 111 10.34 19.51 7.48
C THR A 111 10.33 19.49 5.96
N LYS A 112 9.19 19.71 5.31
CA LYS A 112 8.95 19.54 3.87
C LYS A 112 9.38 18.17 3.32
N VAL A 113 9.53 17.17 4.20
CA VAL A 113 10.03 15.84 3.82
C VAL A 113 9.00 15.07 3.01
N LEU A 114 7.70 15.20 3.29
CA LEU A 114 6.67 14.56 2.46
C LEU A 114 6.55 15.27 1.12
N TYR A 115 6.77 16.58 1.05
CA TYR A 115 6.85 17.29 -0.22
C TYR A 115 7.97 16.76 -1.13
N ILE A 116 9.19 16.60 -0.60
CA ILE A 116 10.32 16.03 -1.36
C ILE A 116 10.02 14.57 -1.73
N LYS A 117 9.44 13.79 -0.81
CA LYS A 117 9.02 12.42 -1.09
C LYS A 117 7.95 12.35 -2.17
N LEU A 118 7.00 13.30 -2.20
CA LEU A 118 5.94 13.36 -3.22
C LEU A 118 6.56 13.63 -4.60
N LEU A 119 7.44 14.63 -4.71
CA LEU A 119 8.17 14.93 -5.95
C LEU A 119 9.01 13.72 -6.44
N LEU A 120 9.66 13.01 -5.52
CA LEU A 120 10.40 11.79 -5.83
C LEU A 120 9.49 10.58 -6.16
N SER A 121 8.27 10.53 -5.63
CA SER A 121 7.29 9.49 -5.93
C SER A 121 6.51 9.76 -7.23
N GLU A 122 6.35 11.02 -7.62
CA GLU A 122 5.81 11.41 -8.94
C GLU A 122 6.72 10.92 -10.09
N SER A 123 8.00 10.65 -9.82
CA SER A 123 8.95 10.02 -10.75
C SER A 123 9.16 8.52 -10.52
N LYS A 124 8.77 7.98 -9.36
CA LYS A 124 8.88 6.55 -9.03
C LYS A 124 7.51 5.99 -8.72
N GLY A 125 6.85 5.48 -9.75
CA GLY A 125 5.68 4.62 -9.60
C GLY A 125 6.06 3.33 -8.87
N SER A 126 6.12 3.38 -7.55
CA SER A 126 6.48 2.25 -6.68
C SER A 126 5.42 1.14 -6.66
N LEU A 127 4.22 1.39 -7.21
CA LEU A 127 3.19 0.37 -7.44
C LEU A 127 3.23 -0.20 -8.86
N LEU A 128 4.04 0.38 -9.74
CA LEU A 128 4.22 -0.14 -11.10
C LEU A 128 4.86 -1.52 -11.10
N SER A 129 5.71 -1.88 -10.13
CA SER A 129 6.32 -3.22 -10.11
C SER A 129 5.33 -4.36 -9.85
N LEU A 130 4.15 -4.08 -9.31
CA LEU A 130 3.09 -5.07 -9.13
C LEU A 130 2.26 -5.29 -10.41
N PHE A 131 2.26 -4.34 -11.34
CA PHE A 131 1.40 -4.37 -12.54
C PHE A 131 2.16 -4.30 -13.88
N ILE A 132 3.45 -3.94 -13.83
CA ILE A 132 4.44 -3.99 -14.93
C ILE A 132 5.37 -5.19 -14.70
N SER A 133 4.80 -6.39 -14.51
CA SER A 133 5.52 -7.58 -14.95
C SER A 133 4.95 -7.95 -16.31
N ASP A 134 5.80 -7.98 -17.34
CA ASP A 134 5.48 -8.53 -18.67
C ASP A 134 5.09 -10.03 -18.62
N THR A 135 5.11 -10.64 -17.43
CA THR A 135 4.61 -11.99 -17.20
C THR A 135 3.11 -11.93 -16.90
N THR A 136 2.35 -12.67 -17.70
CA THR A 136 0.89 -12.82 -17.74
C THR A 136 0.27 -13.48 -16.50
N ASN A 137 0.70 -13.12 -15.28
CA ASN A 137 0.14 -13.69 -14.06
C ASN A 137 -1.13 -12.94 -13.64
N PHE A 138 -2.20 -13.08 -14.42
CA PHE A 138 -3.52 -12.48 -14.15
C PHE A 138 -4.05 -12.81 -12.76
N SER A 139 -3.70 -13.97 -12.19
CA SER A 139 -4.06 -14.36 -10.82
C SER A 139 -3.42 -13.45 -9.77
N HIS A 140 -2.16 -13.07 -9.97
CA HIS A 140 -1.45 -12.15 -9.09
C HIS A 140 -2.03 -10.73 -9.20
N ASP A 141 -2.24 -10.24 -10.42
CA ASP A 141 -2.79 -8.91 -10.67
C ASP A 141 -4.19 -8.78 -10.09
N ARG A 142 -5.03 -9.80 -10.27
CA ARG A 142 -6.39 -9.86 -9.72
C ARG A 142 -6.37 -9.79 -8.19
N TYR A 143 -5.50 -10.56 -7.55
CA TYR A 143 -5.31 -10.52 -6.11
C TYR A 143 -4.79 -9.16 -5.63
N ALA A 144 -3.81 -8.58 -6.33
CA ALA A 144 -3.22 -7.30 -5.98
C ALA A 144 -4.25 -6.17 -5.99
N ILE A 145 -5.11 -6.12 -7.03
CA ILE A 145 -6.24 -5.18 -7.08
C ILE A 145 -7.19 -5.41 -5.91
N LEU A 146 -7.59 -6.66 -5.67
CA LEU A 146 -8.55 -6.97 -4.62
C LEU A 146 -8.02 -6.58 -3.23
N LYS A 147 -6.73 -6.86 -2.96
CA LYS A 147 -6.06 -6.48 -1.72
C LYS A 147 -5.97 -4.97 -1.57
N LEU A 148 -5.57 -4.26 -2.62
CA LEU A 148 -5.50 -2.81 -2.64
C LEU A 148 -6.86 -2.18 -2.35
N LEU A 149 -7.92 -2.66 -3.00
CA LEU A 149 -9.29 -2.21 -2.76
C LEU A 149 -9.70 -2.47 -1.31
N LEU A 150 -9.45 -3.68 -0.81
CA LEU A 150 -9.82 -4.08 0.55
C LEU A 150 -9.11 -3.21 1.61
N GLU A 151 -7.81 -2.98 1.44
CA GLU A 151 -7.03 -2.08 2.30
C GLU A 151 -7.57 -0.65 2.27
N GLU A 152 -7.88 -0.12 1.08
CA GLU A 152 -8.44 1.21 0.94
C GLU A 152 -9.86 1.34 1.53
N HIS A 153 -10.65 0.28 1.46
CA HIS A 153 -11.98 0.22 2.08
C HIS A 153 -11.88 0.19 3.61
N ILE A 154 -10.98 -0.63 4.17
CA ILE A 154 -10.72 -0.72 5.62
C ILE A 154 -10.11 0.58 6.16
N ARG A 155 -9.31 1.29 5.35
CA ARG A 155 -8.73 2.58 5.74
C ARG A 155 -9.76 3.67 5.99
N LEU A 156 -11.01 3.54 5.51
CA LEU A 156 -12.11 4.39 5.92
C LEU A 156 -11.79 5.91 5.84
N LYS A 157 -11.29 6.37 4.69
CA LYS A 157 -10.91 7.79 4.47
C LYS A 157 -12.09 8.75 4.75
N PRO A 158 -11.93 9.75 5.63
CA PRO A 158 -12.97 10.75 5.92
C PRO A 158 -13.45 11.56 4.71
N SER A 159 -12.57 11.82 3.73
CA SER A 159 -12.87 12.62 2.53
C SER A 159 -13.72 11.94 1.47
N ARG A 160 -13.81 10.60 1.48
CA ARG A 160 -14.48 9.81 0.44
C ARG A 160 -15.97 9.74 0.73
N ASP A 161 -16.82 9.97 -0.28
CA ASP A 161 -18.28 10.00 -0.13
C ASP A 161 -18.95 8.64 -0.28
N SER A 162 -18.47 7.79 -1.19
CA SER A 162 -18.96 6.43 -1.35
C SER A 162 -18.01 5.40 -0.75
N ARG A 163 -18.57 4.27 -0.28
CA ARG A 163 -17.79 3.09 0.11
C ARG A 163 -17.30 2.26 -1.09
N GLY A 164 -17.81 2.57 -2.29
CA GLY A 164 -17.45 1.93 -3.55
C GLY A 164 -16.37 2.71 -4.31
N PHE A 165 -15.84 2.09 -5.36
CA PHE A 165 -14.74 2.59 -6.18
C PHE A 165 -15.17 2.78 -7.62
N THR A 166 -14.78 3.89 -8.25
CA THR A 166 -14.91 4.05 -9.70
C THR A 166 -13.69 3.46 -10.42
N GLU A 167 -13.81 3.16 -11.72
CA GLU A 167 -12.66 2.70 -12.51
C GLU A 167 -11.49 3.70 -12.43
N ASP A 168 -11.78 5.00 -12.55
CA ASP A 168 -10.79 6.06 -12.51
C ASP A 168 -10.13 6.21 -11.12
N ASP A 169 -10.88 5.97 -10.04
CA ASP A 169 -10.30 5.90 -8.69
C ASP A 169 -9.25 4.80 -8.63
N ILE A 170 -9.58 3.61 -9.13
CA ILE A 170 -8.72 2.43 -9.06
C ILE A 170 -7.46 2.64 -9.90
N LEU A 171 -7.61 3.15 -11.13
CA LEU A 171 -6.47 3.52 -11.99
C LEU A 171 -5.58 4.57 -11.33
N SER A 172 -6.18 5.55 -10.65
CA SER A 172 -5.41 6.58 -9.95
C SER A 172 -4.64 6.04 -8.75
N VAL A 173 -5.14 4.98 -8.10
CA VAL A 173 -4.40 4.30 -7.01
C VAL A 173 -3.30 3.41 -7.58
N ILE A 174 -3.54 2.71 -8.69
CA ILE A 174 -2.56 1.78 -9.30
C ILE A 174 -1.42 2.55 -10.00
N TYR A 175 -1.78 3.45 -10.92
CA TYR A 175 -0.85 4.12 -11.85
C TYR A 175 -0.54 5.58 -11.45
N GLY A 176 -1.14 6.06 -10.36
CA GLY A 176 -1.02 7.46 -9.94
C GLY A 176 -1.95 8.39 -10.71
N ARG A 177 -2.09 9.64 -10.25
CA ARG A 177 -3.11 10.60 -10.76
C ARG A 177 -2.93 11.01 -12.22
N LEU A 178 -1.72 10.92 -12.76
CA LEU A 178 -1.38 11.31 -14.14
C LEU A 178 -1.48 10.15 -15.13
N TRP A 179 -2.06 9.01 -14.73
CA TRP A 179 -2.18 7.82 -15.58
C TRP A 179 -2.86 8.11 -16.93
N HIS A 180 -3.80 9.05 -16.98
CA HIS A 180 -4.51 9.46 -18.18
C HIS A 180 -3.61 10.10 -19.25
N LYS A 181 -2.41 10.56 -18.88
CA LYS A 181 -1.40 11.11 -19.80
C LYS A 181 -0.45 10.04 -20.35
N ASN A 182 -0.55 8.81 -19.87
CA ASN A 182 0.29 7.72 -20.36
C ASN A 182 -0.15 7.28 -21.76
N ILE A 183 0.81 6.92 -22.62
CA ILE A 183 0.55 6.41 -23.98
C ILE A 183 -0.26 5.10 -23.95
N LEU A 184 -0.08 4.28 -22.90
CA LEU A 184 -0.75 2.98 -22.71
C LEU A 184 -2.09 3.07 -21.95
N LYS A 185 -2.68 4.26 -21.83
CA LYS A 185 -3.89 4.48 -21.03
C LYS A 185 -5.07 3.56 -21.39
N GLU A 186 -5.23 3.25 -22.67
CA GLU A 186 -6.33 2.39 -23.14
C GLU A 186 -6.09 0.93 -22.75
N GLU A 187 -4.86 0.46 -22.86
CA GLU A 187 -4.48 -0.89 -22.41
C GLU A 187 -4.69 -1.05 -20.91
N TYR A 188 -4.37 -0.03 -20.11
CA TYR A 188 -4.62 -0.03 -18.66
C TYR A 188 -6.11 -0.12 -18.34
N ARG A 189 -6.97 0.63 -19.05
CA ARG A 189 -8.43 0.56 -18.86
C ARG A 189 -8.96 -0.82 -19.21
N VAL A 190 -8.58 -1.37 -20.36
CA VAL A 190 -9.01 -2.70 -20.80
C VAL A 190 -8.57 -3.78 -19.82
N LYS A 191 -7.30 -3.78 -19.42
CA LYS A 191 -6.76 -4.74 -18.44
C LYS A 191 -7.50 -4.63 -17.10
N LEU A 192 -7.70 -3.41 -16.60
CA LEU A 192 -8.42 -3.21 -15.34
C LEU A 192 -9.85 -3.72 -15.42
N ARG A 193 -10.59 -3.41 -16.49
CA ARG A 193 -11.98 -3.88 -16.66
C ARG A 193 -12.07 -5.39 -16.62
N LEU A 194 -11.22 -6.09 -17.36
CA LEU A 194 -11.20 -7.56 -17.34
C LEU A 194 -10.94 -8.12 -15.93
N LEU A 195 -10.02 -7.50 -15.17
CA LEU A 195 -9.75 -7.92 -13.80
C LEU A 195 -10.94 -7.63 -12.87
N LEU A 196 -11.59 -6.48 -12.99
CA LEU A 196 -12.77 -6.13 -12.19
C LEU A 196 -13.97 -7.02 -12.51
N GLU A 197 -14.22 -7.29 -13.79
CA GLU A 197 -15.25 -8.24 -14.25
C GLU A 197 -14.98 -9.64 -13.67
N SER A 198 -13.73 -10.11 -13.70
CA SER A 198 -13.38 -11.40 -13.11
C SER A 198 -13.65 -11.47 -11.60
N LEU A 199 -13.48 -10.37 -10.87
CA LEU A 199 -13.77 -10.26 -9.45
C LEU A 199 -15.27 -10.17 -9.16
N ILE A 200 -16.04 -9.59 -10.08
CA ILE A 200 -17.51 -9.61 -10.01
C ILE A 200 -18.03 -11.02 -10.19
N ILE A 201 -17.53 -11.75 -11.20
CA ILE A 201 -17.92 -13.14 -11.47
C ILE A 201 -17.69 -14.04 -10.24
N THR A 202 -16.60 -13.82 -9.51
CA THR A 202 -16.32 -14.59 -8.30
C THR A 202 -17.03 -14.06 -7.05
N ASN A 203 -17.90 -13.06 -7.17
CA ASN A 203 -18.58 -12.38 -6.05
C ASN A 203 -17.60 -11.76 -5.03
N ASP A 204 -16.38 -11.46 -5.45
CA ASP A 204 -15.45 -10.67 -4.65
C ASP A 204 -15.77 -9.18 -4.75
N LEU A 205 -16.41 -8.74 -5.83
CA LEU A 205 -16.91 -7.38 -6.01
C LEU A 205 -18.38 -7.39 -6.47
N CYS A 206 -19.08 -6.28 -6.27
CA CYS A 206 -20.39 -6.02 -6.84
C CYS A 206 -20.39 -4.66 -7.53
N LEU A 207 -20.91 -4.59 -8.76
CA LEU A 207 -21.07 -3.33 -9.49
C LEU A 207 -22.49 -2.81 -9.30
N SER A 208 -22.62 -1.58 -8.80
CA SER A 208 -23.90 -0.89 -8.67
C SER A 208 -23.70 0.59 -8.95
N GLU A 209 -24.54 1.17 -9.83
CA GLU A 209 -24.51 2.61 -10.17
C GLU A 209 -23.13 3.12 -10.64
N GLY A 210 -22.35 2.27 -11.31
CA GLY A 210 -20.98 2.62 -11.77
C GLY A 210 -19.90 2.55 -10.69
N PHE A 211 -20.23 2.07 -9.48
CA PHE A 211 -19.29 1.85 -8.39
C PHE A 211 -19.07 0.36 -8.11
N TYR A 212 -17.82 -0.01 -7.91
CA TYR A 212 -17.39 -1.32 -7.46
C TYR A 212 -17.38 -1.38 -5.92
N TYR A 213 -18.20 -2.24 -5.34
CA TYR A 213 -18.31 -2.44 -3.90
C TYR A 213 -17.66 -3.76 -3.49
N ILE A 214 -16.89 -3.71 -2.41
CA ILE A 214 -16.24 -4.88 -1.82
C ILE A 214 -17.27 -5.72 -1.08
N GLN A 215 -17.21 -7.03 -1.29
CA GLN A 215 -18.07 -8.01 -0.64
C GLN A 215 -17.34 -8.70 0.51
N SER A 216 -18.07 -9.30 1.44
CA SER A 216 -17.44 -10.04 2.55
C SER A 216 -16.59 -11.22 2.06
N LYS A 217 -16.93 -11.79 0.90
CA LYS A 217 -16.18 -12.89 0.28
C LYS A 217 -14.73 -12.50 -0.07
N SER A 218 -14.47 -11.22 -0.38
CA SER A 218 -13.14 -10.73 -0.75
C SER A 218 -12.09 -11.04 0.31
N VAL A 219 -12.47 -10.98 1.60
CA VAL A 219 -11.57 -11.29 2.71
C VAL A 219 -11.09 -12.74 2.64
N ASN A 220 -12.01 -13.68 2.40
CA ASN A 220 -11.68 -15.09 2.28
C ASN A 220 -10.79 -15.36 1.06
N THR A 221 -11.05 -14.70 -0.06
CA THR A 221 -10.25 -14.84 -1.28
C THR A 221 -8.82 -14.32 -1.07
N VAL A 222 -8.65 -13.18 -0.40
CA VAL A 222 -7.33 -12.62 -0.06
C VAL A 222 -6.57 -13.57 0.89
N VAL A 223 -7.20 -14.02 1.98
CA VAL A 223 -6.58 -14.95 2.94
C VAL A 223 -6.25 -16.30 2.28
N GLY A 224 -7.12 -16.81 1.43
CA GLY A 224 -6.89 -18.04 0.67
C GLY A 224 -5.68 -17.94 -0.26
N TYR A 225 -5.51 -16.81 -0.94
CA TYR A 225 -4.34 -16.56 -1.77
C TYR A 225 -3.05 -16.44 -0.94
N GLU A 226 -3.07 -15.68 0.16
CA GLU A 226 -1.89 -15.50 1.03
C GLU A 226 -1.42 -16.83 1.64
N THR A 227 -2.37 -17.66 2.09
CA THR A 227 -2.06 -18.99 2.61
C THR A 227 -1.48 -19.89 1.52
N ALA A 228 -2.09 -19.95 0.33
CA ALA A 228 -1.57 -20.74 -0.80
C ALA A 228 -0.17 -20.28 -1.23
N SER A 229 0.06 -18.98 -1.34
CA SER A 229 1.36 -18.40 -1.68
C SER A 229 2.42 -18.76 -0.63
N SER A 230 2.09 -18.66 0.66
CA SER A 230 3.00 -19.05 1.74
C SER A 230 3.35 -20.54 1.73
N LEU A 231 2.39 -21.40 1.37
CA LEU A 231 2.62 -22.84 1.23
C LEU A 231 3.54 -23.14 0.04
N GLN A 232 3.32 -22.48 -1.10
CA GLN A 232 4.17 -22.60 -2.28
C GLN A 232 5.61 -22.18 -1.97
N GLU A 233 5.82 -21.06 -1.27
CA GLU A 233 7.15 -20.63 -0.84
C GLU A 233 7.83 -21.66 0.07
N ARG A 234 7.08 -22.24 1.01
CA ARG A 234 7.59 -23.30 1.90
C ARG A 234 7.97 -24.54 1.09
N GLN A 235 7.13 -24.97 0.14
CA GLN A 235 7.42 -26.10 -0.73
C GLN A 235 8.68 -25.86 -1.58
N LEU A 236 8.85 -24.67 -2.15
CA LEU A 236 10.06 -24.31 -2.89
C LEU A 236 11.32 -24.34 -2.01
N LYS A 237 11.23 -23.86 -0.77
CA LYS A 237 12.34 -23.95 0.20
C LYS A 237 12.68 -25.42 0.52
N ILE A 238 11.67 -26.25 0.76
CA ILE A 238 11.85 -27.68 1.02
C ILE A 238 12.46 -28.37 -0.20
N GLN A 239 11.94 -28.13 -1.40
CA GLN A 239 12.48 -28.69 -2.65
C GLN A 239 13.96 -28.32 -2.83
N LYS A 240 14.32 -27.04 -2.67
CA LYS A 240 15.73 -26.61 -2.74
C LYS A 240 16.61 -27.35 -1.74
N ASN A 241 16.13 -27.56 -0.52
CA ASN A 241 16.86 -28.33 0.49
C ASN A 241 16.98 -29.82 0.12
N LEU A 242 15.92 -30.42 -0.43
CA LEU A 242 15.94 -31.79 -0.92
C LEU A 242 16.92 -31.95 -2.09
N TYR A 243 16.95 -31.01 -3.04
CA TYR A 243 17.93 -31.03 -4.14
C TYR A 243 19.37 -30.99 -3.61
N ARG A 244 19.66 -30.12 -2.62
CA ARG A 244 20.97 -30.08 -1.97
C ARG A 244 21.32 -31.41 -1.31
N PHE A 245 20.37 -32.03 -0.61
CA PHE A 245 20.58 -33.33 0.02
C PHE A 245 20.83 -34.45 -1.01
N ILE A 246 20.07 -34.47 -2.10
CA ILE A 246 20.24 -35.44 -3.19
C ILE A 246 21.64 -35.33 -3.79
N ILE A 247 22.15 -34.11 -4.03
CA ILE A 247 23.50 -33.90 -4.55
C ILE A 247 24.57 -34.48 -3.60
N VAL A 248 24.42 -34.29 -2.29
CA VAL A 248 25.35 -34.84 -1.30
C VAL A 248 25.26 -36.37 -1.27
N LEU A 249 24.05 -36.92 -1.30
CA LEU A 249 23.82 -38.36 -1.28
C LEU A 249 24.37 -39.05 -2.53
N THR A 250 24.16 -38.48 -3.72
CA THR A 250 24.70 -39.03 -4.97
C THR A 250 26.21 -38.98 -4.99
N ALA A 251 26.83 -37.89 -4.51
CA ALA A 251 28.28 -37.80 -4.38
C ALA A 251 28.83 -38.90 -3.44
N LEU A 252 28.16 -39.15 -2.31
CA LEU A 252 28.55 -40.19 -1.36
C LEU A 252 28.40 -41.59 -1.97
N LEU A 253 27.32 -41.84 -2.72
CA LEU A 253 27.09 -43.11 -3.40
C LEU A 253 28.17 -43.37 -4.46
N VAL A 254 28.56 -42.35 -5.24
CA VAL A 254 29.66 -42.45 -6.20
C VAL A 254 30.97 -42.81 -5.49
N ILE A 255 31.27 -42.21 -4.34
CA ILE A 255 32.46 -42.56 -3.54
C ILE A 255 32.41 -44.03 -3.10
N VAL A 256 31.28 -44.50 -2.58
CA VAL A 256 31.12 -45.90 -2.13
C VAL A 256 31.31 -46.87 -3.30
N VAL A 257 30.71 -46.59 -4.46
CA VAL A 257 30.87 -47.42 -5.66
C VAL A 257 32.32 -47.44 -6.14
N LEU A 258 33.02 -46.30 -6.12
CA LEU A 258 34.45 -46.24 -6.47
C LEU A 258 35.32 -47.08 -5.52
N VAL A 259 35.04 -47.04 -4.22
CA VAL A 259 35.75 -47.86 -3.22
C VAL A 259 35.51 -49.35 -3.48
N LEU A 260 34.26 -49.75 -3.74
CA LEU A 260 33.92 -51.14 -4.05
C LEU A 260 34.62 -51.64 -5.32
N LEU A 261 34.66 -50.81 -6.38
CA LEU A 261 35.34 -51.15 -7.63
C LEU A 261 36.86 -51.26 -7.46
N ALA A 262 37.45 -50.46 -6.57
CA ALA A 262 38.87 -50.55 -6.25
C ALA A 262 39.20 -51.79 -5.40
N LEU A 263 38.36 -52.13 -4.42
CA LEU A 263 38.48 -53.38 -3.65
C LEU A 263 38.37 -54.61 -4.55
N ALA A 264 37.53 -54.56 -5.59
CA ALA A 264 37.43 -55.60 -6.61
C ALA A 264 38.63 -55.66 -7.57
N GLY A 265 39.60 -54.75 -7.45
CA GLY A 265 40.79 -54.69 -8.31
C GLY A 265 40.53 -54.17 -9.74
N ILE A 266 39.32 -53.68 -10.03
CA ILE A 266 38.94 -53.20 -11.36
C ILE A 266 39.49 -51.78 -11.60
N VAL A 267 39.61 -50.97 -10.54
CA VAL A 267 39.97 -49.55 -10.62
C VAL A 267 41.18 -49.22 -9.75
N ASN A 268 42.19 -48.55 -10.33
CA ASN A 268 43.31 -47.99 -9.56
C ASN A 268 42.98 -46.57 -9.07
N LEU A 269 42.69 -46.45 -7.77
CA LEU A 269 42.28 -45.19 -7.13
C LEU A 269 43.32 -44.07 -7.33
N GLN A 270 44.61 -44.41 -7.38
CA GLN A 270 45.70 -43.43 -7.44
C GLN A 270 45.79 -42.76 -8.81
N VAL A 271 45.53 -43.50 -9.89
CA VAL A 271 45.46 -42.98 -11.27
C VAL A 271 44.20 -42.14 -11.50
N LEU A 272 43.11 -42.50 -10.83
CA LEU A 272 41.85 -41.76 -10.92
C LEU A 272 41.91 -40.43 -10.16
N TRP A 273 42.54 -40.43 -8.98
CA TRP A 273 42.72 -39.24 -8.17
C TRP A 273 43.59 -38.17 -8.84
N THR A 274 44.68 -38.58 -9.52
CA THR A 274 45.52 -37.64 -10.29
C THR A 274 44.76 -37.01 -11.44
N LYS A 275 43.95 -37.79 -12.19
CA LYS A 275 43.07 -37.27 -13.24
C LYS A 275 41.99 -36.33 -12.72
N ILE A 276 41.39 -36.61 -11.56
CA ILE A 276 40.36 -35.72 -10.96
C ILE A 276 40.97 -34.38 -10.54
N LEU A 277 42.19 -34.38 -9.98
CA LEU A 277 42.90 -33.16 -9.60
C LEU A 277 43.21 -32.25 -10.79
N GLU A 278 43.46 -32.81 -11.97
CA GLU A 278 43.68 -32.05 -13.21
C GLU A 278 42.42 -31.29 -13.67
N VAL A 279 41.21 -31.81 -13.38
CA VAL A 279 39.93 -31.23 -13.81
C VAL A 279 39.48 -30.03 -12.94
N LYS A 280 40.20 -29.70 -11.85
CA LYS A 280 39.88 -28.58 -10.92
C LYS A 280 38.40 -28.55 -10.45
N PRO A 281 37.88 -29.62 -9.83
CA PRO A 281 36.46 -29.77 -9.48
C PRO A 281 35.93 -28.72 -8.48
N ILE A 282 36.81 -28.14 -7.66
CA ILE A 282 36.45 -27.11 -6.66
C ILE A 282 35.83 -25.87 -7.32
N ARG A 283 36.25 -25.52 -8.54
CA ARG A 283 35.71 -24.36 -9.29
C ARG A 283 34.30 -24.61 -9.82
N PHE A 284 33.91 -25.88 -9.99
CA PHE A 284 32.58 -26.30 -10.44
C PHE A 284 31.61 -26.33 -9.25
N LEU A 285 32.02 -26.88 -8.11
CA LEU A 285 31.20 -26.93 -6.88
C LEU A 285 30.89 -25.56 -6.28
N LEU A 286 31.84 -24.61 -6.32
CA LEU A 286 31.64 -23.22 -5.85
C LEU A 286 30.64 -22.42 -6.69
N LYS A 287 30.28 -22.88 -7.90
CA LYS A 287 29.30 -22.23 -8.76
C LYS A 287 27.85 -22.62 -8.44
N PHE A 288 27.64 -23.64 -7.61
CA PHE A 288 26.33 -24.21 -7.26
C PHE A 288 25.90 -23.98 -5.80
N ILE A 289 26.73 -23.32 -4.99
CA ILE A 289 26.40 -22.82 -3.64
C ILE A 289 25.82 -21.41 -3.77
#